data_AF-A0A0H2SHI6-F1
#
_entry.id   AF-A0A0H2SHI6-F1
#
_cell.length_a   1.000
_cell.length_b   1.000
_cell.length_c   1.000
_cell.angle_alpha   90.00
_cell.angle_beta   90.00
_cell.angle_gamma   90.00
#
_symmetry.space_group_name_H-M   'P 1'
#
loop_
_entity.id
_entity.type
_entity.pdbx_description
1 polymer ?
#
loop_
_entity_poly.entity_id
_entity_poly.type
_entity_poly.pdbx_seq_one_letter_code
_entity_poly.pdbx_strand_id
1 'polypeptide(L)'
;MPGLLEKSPRNNVLQVHPKTGEVFLRLPAPNDNIVVTPPRPSDAQDIAAIMNDERVAMKFSIPPYPYTYEHAVSYLEAETERHRNAVEENGFFSECPVQVIRERRADGEEILIGEAKFSRSKVYNVQDEEEARRLAQINYARPVGDPEIVWTFMDYLAPSHHGKGIMSAVIKTIMDWAIPNLGVGNIIAIALPTNTASIRVFE
;
A
#
# COMPACT_ATOMS: atom_id res chain seq x y z
N MET A 1 -16.24 24.72 30.41
CA MET A 1 -15.75 23.35 30.19
C MET A 1 -15.05 23.32 28.84
N PRO A 2 -13.75 23.65 28.76
CA PRO A 2 -12.98 23.51 27.53
C PRO A 2 -12.35 22.12 27.47
N GLY A 3 -12.41 21.48 26.29
CA GLY A 3 -11.82 20.16 26.07
C GLY A 3 -12.38 19.43 24.85
N LEU A 4 -12.69 20.15 23.77
CA LEU A 4 -12.85 19.51 22.47
C LEU A 4 -11.45 19.20 21.94
N LEU A 5 -11.10 17.92 22.07
CA LEU A 5 -10.17 17.17 21.23
C LEU A 5 -9.46 18.04 20.19
N GLU A 6 -8.25 18.49 20.53
CA GLU A 6 -7.29 18.93 19.53
C GLU A 6 -7.21 17.82 18.49
N LYS A 7 -7.71 18.11 17.27
CA LYS A 7 -7.46 17.26 16.12
C LYS A 7 -5.95 17.07 16.07
N SER A 8 -5.50 15.83 16.33
CA SER A 8 -4.11 15.45 16.22
C SER A 8 -3.54 16.03 14.93
N PRO A 9 -2.39 16.72 14.96
CA PRO A 9 -1.80 17.30 13.76
C PRO A 9 -1.69 16.20 12.70
N ARG A 10 -2.11 16.50 11.47
CA ARG A 10 -2.01 15.58 10.32
C ARG A 10 -0.53 15.26 10.08
N ASN A 11 0.00 14.27 10.79
CA ASN A 11 1.44 14.08 10.94
C ASN A 11 2.14 13.57 9.69
N ASN A 12 1.41 13.21 8.62
CA ASN A 12 1.97 13.00 7.29
C ASN A 12 1.06 13.65 6.26
N VAL A 13 1.51 14.80 5.73
CA VAL A 13 0.80 15.52 4.67
C VAL A 13 1.13 14.84 3.34
N LEU A 14 0.08 14.49 2.58
CA LEU A 14 0.22 14.10 1.20
C LEU A 14 0.84 15.26 0.42
N GLN A 15 2.05 15.06 -0.10
CA GLN A 15 2.82 16.08 -0.80
C GLN A 15 2.53 16.01 -2.29
N VAL A 16 2.70 17.13 -3.00
CA VAL A 16 2.58 17.20 -4.46
C VAL A 16 3.95 17.50 -5.04
N HIS A 17 4.41 16.68 -5.97
CA HIS A 17 5.67 16.88 -6.65
C HIS A 17 5.56 18.10 -7.59
N PRO A 18 6.42 19.13 -7.46
CA PRO A 18 6.20 20.42 -8.10
C PRO A 18 6.31 20.39 -9.63
N LYS A 19 7.03 19.42 -10.21
CA LYS A 19 7.20 19.30 -11.66
C LYS A 19 6.17 18.39 -12.33
N THR A 20 5.77 17.32 -11.65
CA THR A 20 4.90 16.28 -12.23
C THR A 20 3.45 16.41 -11.75
N GLY A 21 3.20 17.15 -10.68
CA GLY A 21 1.88 17.21 -10.03
C GLY A 21 1.52 15.93 -9.28
N GLU A 22 2.41 14.95 -9.24
CA GLU A 22 2.15 13.64 -8.63
C GLU A 22 2.14 13.74 -7.12
N VAL A 23 1.13 13.12 -6.49
CA VAL A 23 1.05 13.03 -5.04
C VAL A 23 2.04 12.01 -4.49
N PHE A 24 2.58 12.21 -3.29
CA PHE A 24 3.44 11.23 -2.64
C PHE A 24 3.43 11.38 -1.11
N LEU A 25 3.74 10.29 -0.42
CA LEU A 25 4.11 10.31 1.00
C LEU A 25 5.62 10.17 1.12
N ARG A 26 6.24 10.91 2.03
CA ARG A 26 7.68 10.79 2.33
C ARG A 26 7.83 10.14 3.69
N LEU A 27 8.75 9.18 3.80
CA LEU A 27 9.08 8.59 5.09
C LEU A 27 9.81 9.60 5.98
N PRO A 28 9.68 9.52 7.32
CA PRO A 28 10.49 10.31 8.23
C PRO A 28 11.95 9.85 8.21
N ALA A 29 12.85 10.70 8.73
CA ALA A 29 14.24 10.33 8.99
C ALA A 29 14.30 9.04 9.85
N PRO A 30 15.25 8.12 9.58
CA PRO A 30 16.39 8.25 8.65
C PRO A 30 16.11 7.81 7.20
N ASN A 31 14.86 7.50 6.85
CA ASN A 31 14.47 6.99 5.52
C ASN A 31 13.84 8.08 4.65
N ASP A 32 14.19 9.35 4.83
CA ASP A 32 13.59 10.50 4.16
C ASP A 32 13.93 10.59 2.66
N ASN A 33 14.88 9.78 2.20
CA ASN A 33 15.12 9.51 0.78
C ASN A 33 14.07 8.55 0.16
N ILE A 34 13.23 7.90 0.96
CA ILE A 34 12.19 6.99 0.48
C ILE A 34 10.83 7.71 0.41
N VAL A 35 10.13 7.52 -0.71
CA VAL A 35 8.78 8.05 -0.95
C VAL A 35 7.84 6.93 -1.39
N VAL A 36 6.55 7.11 -1.15
CA VAL A 36 5.48 6.25 -1.67
C VAL A 36 4.67 7.06 -2.69
N THR A 37 4.57 6.57 -3.92
CA THR A 37 3.93 7.26 -5.06
C THR A 37 2.76 6.44 -5.62
N PRO A 38 1.91 7.01 -6.48
CA PRO A 38 1.05 6.23 -7.36
C PRO A 38 1.86 5.26 -8.23
N PRO A 39 1.23 4.18 -8.74
CA PRO A 39 1.83 3.32 -9.74
C PRO A 39 1.99 4.04 -11.09
N ARG A 40 3.03 3.66 -11.84
CA ARG A 40 3.32 4.17 -13.18
C ARG A 40 3.35 3.01 -14.17
N PRO A 41 2.88 3.18 -15.42
CA PRO A 41 3.00 2.13 -16.44
C PRO A 41 4.45 1.66 -16.67
N SER A 42 5.42 2.55 -16.47
CA SER A 42 6.86 2.23 -16.60
C SER A 42 7.38 1.26 -15.53
N ASP A 43 6.64 1.02 -14.45
CA ASP A 43 7.08 0.14 -13.35
C ASP A 43 7.04 -1.35 -13.74
N ALA A 44 6.42 -1.71 -14.88
CA ALA A 44 6.12 -3.09 -15.24
C ALA A 44 7.36 -4.00 -15.27
N GLN A 45 8.47 -3.48 -15.81
CA GLN A 45 9.71 -4.25 -15.91
C GLN A 45 10.34 -4.51 -14.54
N ASP A 46 10.36 -3.51 -13.65
CA ASP A 46 10.92 -3.65 -12.31
C ASP A 46 10.07 -4.55 -11.43
N ILE A 47 8.74 -4.43 -11.51
CA ILE A 47 7.80 -5.32 -10.80
C ILE A 47 8.00 -6.76 -11.27
N ALA A 48 8.07 -6.99 -12.59
CA ALA A 48 8.30 -8.32 -13.13
C ALA A 48 9.64 -8.91 -12.65
N ALA A 49 10.71 -8.12 -12.65
CA ALA A 49 12.01 -8.56 -12.15
C ALA A 49 11.96 -8.93 -10.66
N ILE A 50 11.37 -8.08 -9.81
CA ILE A 50 11.30 -8.33 -8.36
C ILE A 50 10.42 -9.53 -8.04
N MET A 51 9.27 -9.68 -8.70
CA MET A 51 8.33 -10.78 -8.48
C MET A 51 8.84 -12.15 -8.96
N ASN A 52 9.91 -12.18 -9.75
CA ASN A 52 10.61 -13.44 -10.11
C ASN A 52 11.84 -13.71 -9.25
N ASP A 53 12.22 -12.82 -8.34
CA ASP A 53 13.26 -13.16 -7.36
C ASP A 53 12.68 -14.13 -6.33
N GLU A 54 13.27 -15.32 -6.19
CA GLU A 54 12.76 -16.36 -5.28
C GLU A 54 12.65 -15.88 -3.82
N ARG A 55 13.47 -14.92 -3.40
CA ARG A 55 13.41 -14.34 -2.04
C ARG A 55 12.14 -13.54 -1.81
N VAL A 56 11.49 -13.08 -2.88
CA VAL A 56 10.19 -12.41 -2.89
C VAL A 56 9.09 -13.37 -3.30
N ALA A 57 9.21 -14.03 -4.45
CA ALA A 57 8.16 -14.88 -5.04
C ALA A 57 7.67 -15.97 -4.06
N MET A 58 8.59 -16.61 -3.33
CA MET A 58 8.26 -17.69 -2.40
C MET A 58 7.59 -17.20 -1.10
N LYS A 59 7.36 -15.89 -0.97
CA LYS A 59 6.62 -15.27 0.14
C LYS A 59 5.15 -15.03 -0.19
N PHE A 60 4.74 -15.35 -1.41
CA PHE A 60 3.43 -15.10 -1.96
C PHE A 60 2.73 -16.40 -2.37
N SER A 61 1.41 -16.47 -2.14
CA SER A 61 0.54 -17.45 -2.79
C SER A 61 -0.07 -16.91 -4.09
N ILE A 62 -0.03 -15.58 -4.28
CA ILE A 62 -0.43 -14.83 -5.47
C ILE A 62 0.54 -13.64 -5.59
N PRO A 63 0.98 -13.23 -6.80
CA PRO A 63 0.54 -13.61 -8.15
C PRO A 63 1.15 -14.94 -8.68
N PRO A 64 0.83 -15.39 -9.91
CA PRO A 64 1.46 -16.57 -10.52
C PRO A 64 2.99 -16.47 -10.61
N TYR A 65 3.66 -17.62 -10.53
CA TYR A 65 5.10 -17.77 -10.73
C TYR A 65 5.37 -18.81 -11.84
N PRO A 66 6.17 -18.49 -12.88
CA PRO A 66 6.84 -17.21 -13.13
C PRO A 66 5.87 -16.05 -13.41
N TYR A 67 6.27 -14.84 -13.00
CA TYR A 67 5.46 -13.63 -13.16
C TYR A 67 5.88 -12.86 -14.42
N THR A 68 5.08 -12.88 -15.48
CA THR A 68 5.49 -12.28 -16.77
C THR A 68 5.36 -10.77 -16.78
N TYR A 69 5.98 -10.12 -17.78
CA TYR A 69 5.81 -8.69 -18.03
C TYR A 69 4.35 -8.32 -18.29
N GLU A 70 3.61 -9.15 -19.02
CA GLU A 70 2.19 -8.95 -19.31
C GLU A 70 1.33 -8.99 -18.04
N HIS A 71 1.68 -9.85 -17.07
CA HIS A 71 1.03 -9.83 -15.75
C HIS A 71 1.27 -8.50 -15.04
N ALA A 72 2.50 -7.98 -15.07
CA ALA A 72 2.85 -6.69 -14.50
C ALA A 72 2.11 -5.52 -15.18
N VAL A 73 2.02 -5.53 -16.52
CA VAL A 73 1.27 -4.51 -17.28
C VAL A 73 -0.21 -4.54 -16.90
N SER A 74 -0.84 -5.72 -16.94
CA SER A 74 -2.26 -5.86 -16.59
C SER A 74 -2.54 -5.44 -15.14
N TYR A 75 -1.63 -5.77 -14.21
CA TYR A 75 -1.70 -5.31 -12.83
C TYR A 75 -1.64 -3.78 -12.72
N LEU A 76 -0.67 -3.15 -13.38
CA LEU A 76 -0.47 -1.70 -13.33
C LEU A 76 -1.60 -0.93 -14.01
N GLU A 77 -2.21 -1.44 -15.07
CA GLU A 77 -3.39 -0.83 -15.68
C GLU A 77 -4.54 -0.75 -14.68
N ALA A 78 -4.84 -1.85 -13.99
CA ALA A 78 -5.89 -1.90 -12.99
C ALA A 78 -5.59 -0.99 -11.78
N GLU A 79 -4.36 -0.97 -11.29
CA GLU A 79 -3.99 -0.14 -10.15
C GLU A 79 -3.90 1.35 -10.53
N THR A 80 -3.35 1.71 -11.69
CA THR A 80 -3.31 3.10 -12.16
C THR A 80 -4.71 3.67 -12.29
N GLU A 81 -5.65 2.90 -12.83
CA GLU A 81 -7.05 3.32 -12.93
C GLU A 81 -7.71 3.46 -11.56
N ARG A 82 -7.46 2.54 -10.62
CA ARG A 82 -7.96 2.66 -9.24
C ARG A 82 -7.48 3.96 -8.58
N HIS A 83 -6.18 4.25 -8.69
CA HIS A 83 -5.59 5.43 -8.06
C HIS A 83 -6.07 6.73 -8.71
N ARG A 84 -6.29 6.73 -10.03
CA ARG A 84 -6.86 7.88 -10.77
C ARG A 84 -8.30 8.17 -10.36
N ASN A 85 -9.07 7.12 -10.08
CA ASN A 85 -10.48 7.23 -9.70
C ASN A 85 -10.70 7.37 -8.19
N ALA A 86 -9.64 7.55 -7.40
CA ALA A 86 -9.76 7.88 -6.00
C ALA A 86 -10.44 9.26 -5.87
N VAL A 87 -11.56 9.31 -5.15
CA VAL A 87 -12.36 10.52 -4.94
C VAL A 87 -12.43 10.86 -3.47
N GLU A 88 -12.53 12.15 -3.16
CA GLU A 88 -12.82 12.61 -1.81
C GLU A 88 -14.33 12.84 -1.68
N GLU A 89 -14.95 12.16 -0.72
CA GLU A 89 -16.37 12.26 -0.40
C GLU A 89 -16.52 12.52 1.10
N ASN A 90 -17.25 13.58 1.46
CA ASN A 90 -17.49 13.96 2.87
C ASN A 90 -16.21 14.07 3.73
N GLY A 91 -15.08 14.44 3.12
CA GLY A 91 -13.79 14.60 3.80
C GLY A 91 -12.97 13.31 3.94
N PHE A 92 -13.37 12.22 3.29
CA PHE A 92 -12.64 10.96 3.22
C PHE A 92 -12.33 10.58 1.78
N PHE A 93 -11.14 10.02 1.54
CA PHE A 93 -10.80 9.42 0.26
C PHE A 93 -11.45 8.04 0.13
N SER A 94 -11.84 7.67 -1.08
CA SER A 94 -12.38 6.34 -1.37
C SER A 94 -11.31 5.24 -1.36
N GLU A 95 -10.06 5.61 -1.66
CA GLU A 95 -8.90 4.73 -1.79
C GLU A 95 -7.60 5.43 -1.36
N CYS A 96 -6.55 4.65 -1.05
CA CYS A 96 -5.22 5.20 -0.83
C CYS A 96 -4.60 5.68 -2.17
N PRO A 97 -4.11 6.92 -2.29
CA PRO A 97 -3.64 7.48 -3.55
C PRO A 97 -2.20 7.10 -3.88
N VAL A 98 -1.54 6.28 -3.05
CA VAL A 98 -0.15 5.86 -3.23
C VAL A 98 0.03 4.38 -2.88
N GLN A 99 0.95 3.69 -3.55
CA GLN A 99 1.31 2.30 -3.25
C GLN A 99 2.77 1.95 -3.54
N VAL A 100 3.42 2.58 -4.53
CA VAL A 100 4.75 2.18 -5.01
C VAL A 100 5.82 2.82 -4.14
N ILE A 101 6.73 2.01 -3.60
CA ILE A 101 7.83 2.46 -2.75
C ILE A 101 9.02 2.78 -3.65
N ARG A 102 9.53 4.01 -3.57
CA ARG A 102 10.68 4.47 -4.34
C ARG A 102 11.78 5.01 -3.46
N GLU A 103 13.01 4.67 -3.81
CA GLU A 103 14.21 5.34 -3.28
C GLU A 103 14.60 6.48 -4.22
N ARG A 104 14.75 7.69 -3.67
CA ARG A 104 15.31 8.84 -4.38
C ARG A 104 16.82 8.88 -4.21
N ARG A 105 17.53 8.85 -5.33
CA ARG A 105 18.98 9.03 -5.39
C ARG A 105 19.36 10.51 -5.34
N ALA A 106 20.65 10.77 -5.09
CA ALA A 106 21.19 12.13 -4.97
C ALA A 106 21.07 12.95 -6.27
N ASP A 107 21.00 12.30 -7.42
CA ASP A 107 20.79 12.90 -8.74
C ASP A 107 19.30 13.18 -9.04
N GLY A 108 18.39 12.78 -8.14
CA GLY A 108 16.95 12.94 -8.28
C GLY A 108 16.26 11.79 -9.02
N GLU A 109 16.99 10.75 -9.44
CA GLU A 109 16.41 9.52 -9.96
C GLU A 109 15.56 8.83 -8.89
N GLU A 110 14.38 8.32 -9.26
CA GLU A 110 13.53 7.52 -8.38
C GLU A 110 13.50 6.08 -8.85
N ILE A 111 13.85 5.15 -7.97
CA ILE A 111 13.90 3.72 -8.29
C ILE A 111 12.83 3.00 -7.52
N LEU A 112 12.04 2.17 -8.22
CA LEU A 112 11.08 1.28 -7.57
C LEU A 112 11.85 0.24 -6.74
N ILE A 113 11.56 0.20 -5.44
CA ILE A 113 12.18 -0.74 -4.50
C ILE A 113 11.14 -1.64 -3.82
N GLY A 114 9.86 -1.51 -4.16
CA GLY A 114 8.80 -2.35 -3.63
C GLY A 114 7.42 -1.72 -3.76
N GLU A 115 6.46 -2.30 -3.06
CA GLU A 115 5.09 -1.81 -2.99
C GLU A 115 4.52 -2.04 -1.58
N ALA A 116 3.65 -1.14 -1.14
CA ALA A 116 2.79 -1.31 0.02
C ALA A 116 1.39 -0.82 -0.34
N LYS A 117 0.58 -1.74 -0.84
CA LYS A 117 -0.80 -1.48 -1.22
C LYS A 117 -1.69 -1.52 0.01
N PHE A 118 -2.37 -0.41 0.28
CA PHE A 118 -3.38 -0.30 1.32
C PHE A 118 -4.75 -0.11 0.68
N SER A 119 -5.62 -1.11 0.82
CA SER A 119 -6.93 -1.12 0.14
C SER A 119 -7.99 -1.83 0.98
N ARG A 120 -9.26 -1.66 0.62
CA ARG A 120 -10.35 -2.47 1.21
C ARG A 120 -10.02 -3.95 1.08
N SER A 121 -10.22 -4.69 2.17
CA SER A 121 -9.86 -6.11 2.21
C SER A 121 -10.75 -6.94 1.31
N LYS A 122 -10.10 -7.76 0.48
CA LYS A 122 -10.68 -8.91 -0.23
C LYS A 122 -10.41 -10.22 0.49
N VAL A 123 -9.55 -10.20 1.51
CA VAL A 123 -8.97 -11.40 2.10
C VAL A 123 -9.43 -11.50 3.54
N TYR A 124 -10.06 -12.62 3.85
CA TYR A 124 -10.55 -12.97 5.17
C TYR A 124 -9.93 -14.29 5.57
N ASN A 125 -9.59 -14.45 6.85
CA ASN A 125 -9.10 -15.72 7.38
C ASN A 125 -10.27 -16.69 7.61
N VAL A 126 -10.95 -17.05 6.52
CA VAL A 126 -12.08 -18.00 6.49
C VAL A 126 -11.74 -19.10 5.50
N GLN A 127 -12.00 -20.35 5.89
CA GLN A 127 -11.68 -21.52 5.05
C GLN A 127 -12.60 -21.66 3.84
N ASP A 128 -13.83 -21.13 3.94
CA ASP A 128 -14.83 -21.18 2.90
C ASP A 128 -14.65 -19.99 1.93
N GLU A 129 -14.33 -20.30 0.67
CA GLU A 129 -14.14 -19.30 -0.38
C GLU A 129 -15.40 -18.51 -0.73
N GLU A 130 -16.59 -19.12 -0.64
CA GLU A 130 -17.85 -18.43 -0.90
C GLU A 130 -18.13 -17.41 0.19
N GLU A 131 -17.88 -17.78 1.44
CA GLU A 131 -17.99 -16.86 2.57
C GLU A 131 -16.95 -15.73 2.49
N ALA A 132 -15.69 -16.03 2.13
CA ALA A 132 -14.66 -15.01 1.90
C ALA A 132 -15.12 -13.98 0.86
N ARG A 133 -15.69 -14.48 -0.26
CA ARG A 133 -16.21 -13.64 -1.34
C ARG A 133 -17.40 -12.80 -0.87
N ARG A 134 -18.33 -13.37 -0.10
CA ARG A 134 -19.47 -12.66 0.47
C ARG A 134 -19.02 -11.52 1.40
N LEU A 135 -18.08 -11.79 2.30
CA LEU A 135 -17.52 -10.78 3.21
C LEU A 135 -16.80 -9.66 2.46
N ALA A 136 -16.02 -10.01 1.42
CA ALA A 136 -15.41 -9.01 0.54
C ALA A 136 -16.47 -8.13 -0.12
N GLN A 137 -17.52 -8.70 -0.72
CA GLN A 137 -18.60 -7.94 -1.35
C GLN A 137 -19.28 -6.98 -0.38
N ILE A 138 -19.59 -7.42 0.84
CA ILE A 138 -20.17 -6.58 1.89
C ILE A 138 -19.24 -5.42 2.21
N ASN A 139 -17.95 -5.68 2.38
CA ASN A 139 -16.95 -4.65 2.68
C ASN A 139 -16.76 -3.63 1.55
N TYR A 140 -16.79 -4.08 0.29
CA TYR A 140 -16.72 -3.19 -0.88
C TYR A 140 -17.99 -2.34 -1.06
N ALA A 141 -19.15 -2.84 -0.62
CA ALA A 141 -20.40 -2.11 -0.70
C ALA A 141 -20.55 -1.00 0.36
N ARG A 142 -19.67 -0.95 1.38
CA ARG A 142 -19.72 0.09 2.41
C ARG A 142 -19.47 1.49 1.83
N PRO A 143 -20.17 2.53 2.31
CA PRO A 143 -19.95 3.89 1.83
C PRO A 143 -18.56 4.40 2.24
N VAL A 144 -18.02 5.36 1.48
CA VAL A 144 -16.73 6.00 1.78
C VAL A 144 -16.75 6.59 3.19
N GLY A 145 -15.70 6.34 3.98
CA GLY A 145 -15.57 6.80 5.36
C GLY A 145 -16.30 5.97 6.41
N ASP A 146 -16.95 4.86 6.05
CA ASP A 146 -17.56 3.94 7.02
C ASP A 146 -16.47 3.30 7.90
N PRO A 147 -16.51 3.50 9.25
CA PRO A 147 -15.48 2.98 10.16
C PRO A 147 -15.43 1.45 10.22
N GLU A 148 -16.48 0.75 9.78
CA GLU A 148 -16.51 -0.70 9.71
C GLU A 148 -15.88 -1.27 8.42
N ILE A 149 -15.37 -0.41 7.52
CA ILE A 149 -14.55 -0.88 6.41
C ILE A 149 -13.32 -1.60 6.97
N VAL A 150 -13.12 -2.82 6.50
CA VAL A 150 -11.93 -3.61 6.77
C VAL A 150 -10.90 -3.32 5.70
N TRP A 151 -9.73 -2.86 6.11
CA TRP A 151 -8.59 -2.57 5.23
C TRP A 151 -7.54 -3.67 5.34
N THR A 152 -6.69 -3.80 4.33
CA THR A 152 -5.55 -4.73 4.35
C THR A 152 -4.34 -4.11 3.69
N PHE A 153 -3.16 -4.56 4.12
CA PHE A 153 -1.91 -4.36 3.40
C PHE A 153 -1.61 -5.56 2.50
N MET A 154 -1.00 -5.28 1.35
CA MET A 154 -0.20 -6.23 0.58
C MET A 154 1.12 -5.56 0.26
N ASP A 155 2.24 -6.18 0.59
CA ASP A 155 3.53 -5.52 0.49
C ASP A 155 4.69 -6.44 0.08
N TYR A 156 5.69 -5.82 -0.54
CA TYR A 156 7.01 -6.43 -0.76
C TYR A 156 8.08 -5.35 -0.87
N LEU A 157 9.32 -5.77 -0.69
CA LEU A 157 10.51 -5.00 -1.05
C LEU A 157 11.39 -5.82 -1.97
N ALA A 158 12.14 -5.13 -2.84
CA ALA A 158 13.29 -5.69 -3.52
C ALA A 158 14.27 -6.27 -2.48
N PRO A 159 14.88 -7.43 -2.75
CA PRO A 159 15.79 -8.08 -1.79
C PRO A 159 16.96 -7.22 -1.32
N SER A 160 17.43 -6.29 -2.16
CA SER A 160 18.48 -5.32 -1.81
C SER A 160 18.12 -4.38 -0.65
N HIS A 161 16.83 -4.32 -0.27
CA HIS A 161 16.29 -3.42 0.73
C HIS A 161 15.66 -4.13 1.94
N HIS A 162 15.79 -5.46 2.01
CA HIS A 162 15.32 -6.25 3.16
C HIS A 162 16.13 -5.98 4.43
N GLY A 163 15.51 -6.19 5.60
CA GLY A 163 16.19 -6.12 6.90
C GLY A 163 16.57 -4.71 7.38
N LYS A 164 16.15 -3.65 6.67
CA LYS A 164 16.49 -2.25 6.98
C LYS A 164 15.39 -1.48 7.73
N GLY A 165 14.30 -2.14 8.12
CA GLY A 165 13.15 -1.50 8.75
C GLY A 165 12.31 -0.60 7.83
N ILE A 166 12.60 -0.59 6.52
CA ILE A 166 11.92 0.26 5.52
C ILE A 166 10.43 -0.04 5.48
N MET A 167 10.02 -1.31 5.38
CA MET A 167 8.59 -1.64 5.25
C MET A 167 7.78 -1.23 6.49
N SER A 168 8.30 -1.43 7.69
CA SER A 168 7.65 -0.95 8.92
C SER A 168 7.48 0.57 8.92
N ALA A 169 8.48 1.32 8.44
CA ALA A 169 8.37 2.77 8.29
C ALA A 169 7.37 3.18 7.20
N VAL A 170 7.29 2.44 6.09
CA VAL A 170 6.28 2.64 5.02
C VAL A 170 4.87 2.42 5.57
N ILE A 171 4.61 1.27 6.20
CA ILE A 171 3.29 0.94 6.77
C ILE A 171 2.87 1.99 7.79
N LYS A 172 3.76 2.37 8.71
CA LYS A 172 3.47 3.45 9.67
C LYS A 172 3.11 4.76 8.95
N THR A 173 3.89 5.14 7.95
CA THR A 173 3.66 6.38 7.17
C THR A 173 2.30 6.36 6.47
N ILE A 174 1.95 5.23 5.85
CA ILE A 174 0.64 5.04 5.20
C ILE A 174 -0.47 5.06 6.25
N MET A 175 -0.34 4.37 7.38
CA MET A 175 -1.37 4.35 8.44
C MET A 175 -1.61 5.74 9.05
N ASP A 176 -0.54 6.49 9.34
CA ASP A 176 -0.62 7.86 9.87
C ASP A 176 -1.42 8.79 8.93
N TRP A 177 -1.34 8.56 7.61
CA TRP A 177 -2.17 9.25 6.62
C TRP A 177 -3.56 8.63 6.49
N ALA A 178 -3.66 7.30 6.38
CA ALA A 178 -4.88 6.59 6.06
C ALA A 178 -5.94 6.70 7.16
N ILE A 179 -5.57 6.61 8.43
CA ILE A 179 -6.52 6.66 9.56
C ILE A 179 -7.42 7.90 9.49
N PRO A 180 -6.89 9.13 9.45
CA PRO A 180 -7.73 10.32 9.36
C PRO A 180 -8.34 10.57 7.98
N ASN A 181 -7.73 10.07 6.89
CA ASN A 181 -8.18 10.41 5.52
C ASN A 181 -9.06 9.34 4.86
N LEU A 182 -9.11 8.11 5.38
CA LEU A 182 -9.96 7.02 4.87
C LEU A 182 -10.99 6.55 5.91
N GLY A 183 -10.95 7.06 7.14
CA GLY A 183 -11.84 6.62 8.22
C GLY A 183 -11.50 5.22 8.73
N VAL A 184 -10.22 4.84 8.72
CA VAL A 184 -9.80 3.47 9.08
C VAL A 184 -10.09 3.18 10.55
N GLY A 185 -11.01 2.24 10.79
CA GLY A 185 -11.24 1.65 12.12
C GLY A 185 -10.75 0.21 12.24
N ASN A 186 -10.67 -0.53 11.12
CA ASN A 186 -10.36 -1.96 11.10
C ASN A 186 -9.31 -2.29 10.04
N ILE A 187 -8.21 -2.93 10.47
CA ILE A 187 -7.16 -3.42 9.57
C ILE A 187 -6.97 -4.91 9.85
N ILE A 188 -6.90 -5.71 8.79
CA ILE A 188 -6.43 -7.10 8.85
C ILE A 188 -5.12 -7.17 8.07
N ALA A 189 -4.10 -7.74 8.67
CA ALA A 189 -2.86 -8.09 7.99
C ALA A 189 -2.77 -9.62 7.87
N ILE A 190 -2.40 -10.12 6.70
CA ILE A 190 -2.34 -11.56 6.42
C ILE A 190 -0.97 -11.87 5.85
N ALA A 191 -0.30 -12.83 6.48
CA ALA A 191 0.97 -13.36 6.02
C ALA A 191 0.87 -14.89 5.97
N LEU A 192 1.61 -15.50 5.05
CA LEU A 192 1.83 -16.95 5.11
C LEU A 192 2.49 -17.30 6.45
N PRO A 193 2.12 -18.41 7.11
CA PRO A 193 2.73 -18.80 8.39
C PRO A 193 4.27 -18.94 8.33
N THR A 194 4.80 -19.25 7.15
CA THR A 194 6.24 -19.37 6.87
C THR A 194 6.93 -18.05 6.51
N ASN A 195 6.17 -16.95 6.36
CA ASN A 195 6.70 -15.63 6.06
C ASN A 195 6.99 -14.84 7.34
N THR A 196 8.02 -15.29 8.08
CA THR A 196 8.45 -14.67 9.34
C THR A 196 8.81 -13.19 9.19
N ALA A 197 9.30 -12.78 8.01
CA ALA A 197 9.63 -11.37 7.75
C ALA A 197 8.39 -10.48 7.75
N SER A 198 7.33 -10.88 7.04
CA SER A 198 6.06 -10.12 7.02
C SER A 198 5.36 -10.15 8.38
N ILE A 199 5.37 -11.30 9.08
CA ILE A 199 4.84 -11.39 10.45
C ILE A 199 5.51 -10.34 11.35
N ARG A 200 6.84 -10.24 11.31
CA ARG A 200 7.59 -9.28 12.14
C ARG A 200 7.33 -7.82 11.76
N VAL A 201 6.95 -7.54 10.52
CA VAL A 201 6.60 -6.19 10.06
C VAL A 201 5.27 -5.72 10.66
N PHE A 202 4.33 -6.64 10.93
CA PHE A 202 2.99 -6.35 11.43
C PHE A 202 2.81 -6.48 12.96
N GLU A 203 3.85 -6.92 13.70
CA GLU A 203 3.91 -6.93 15.17
C GLU A 203 4.13 -5.53 15.76
#